data_AF-A0A212CJ48-F1
#
_entry.id   AF-A0A212CJ48-F1
#
_cell.length_a   1.000
_cell.length_b   1.000
_cell.length_c   1.000
_cell.angle_alpha   90.00
_cell.angle_beta   90.00
_cell.angle_gamma   90.00
#
_symmetry.space_group_name_H-M   'P 1'
#
loop_
_entity.id
_entity.type
_entity.pdbx_description
1 polymer ?
#
loop_
_entity_poly.entity_id
_entity_poly.type
_entity_poly.pdbx_seq_one_letter_code
_entity_poly.pdbx_strand_id
1 'polypeptide(L)'
;MYADFMSHPDLFIAITNGTTAEDRMIRFVEYYLTSFHEGRKGAIAKKPYNPIIGETFHCSWRMPKSEVASSVINSSSTQAITNHAPPSEEALNQMGSDCYMVRFVAEQVSHHPPVSGFYAECAERKMCVNAHVWTKSKFLGMSIGVTMVGEGILSLLEHGEEYTFSLPCAYARSILTVPWVELGGKVNVNCAKTGYSASITFHTKPFYGGKLHRVTGEVKHNITNTVVCRVQGEWNSILEFAYSSGETKYVDLTKLAVTKKRAIVEKCDRLSEGLRNR
;
A
#
# COMPACT_ATOMS: atom_id res chain seq x y z
N MET A 1 3.51 5.08 -9.26
CA MET A 1 4.20 4.89 -7.98
C MET A 1 3.22 4.73 -6.82
N TYR A 2 2.50 5.78 -6.37
CA TYR A 2 1.66 5.64 -5.18
C TYR A 2 0.45 4.70 -5.36
N ALA A 3 -0.14 4.67 -6.56
CA ALA A 3 -1.16 3.67 -6.91
C ALA A 3 -0.65 2.22 -6.85
N ASP A 4 0.67 2.00 -6.90
CA ASP A 4 1.25 0.66 -6.84
C ASP A 4 1.21 0.08 -5.41
N PHE A 5 0.97 0.92 -4.38
CA PHE A 5 0.64 0.47 -3.02
C PHE A 5 -0.73 -0.20 -2.94
N MET A 6 -1.54 -0.10 -3.99
CA MET A 6 -2.84 -0.76 -4.09
C MET A 6 -2.76 -2.00 -4.99
N SER A 7 -1.63 -2.73 -4.94
CA SER A 7 -1.44 -3.99 -5.66
C SER A 7 -2.29 -5.15 -5.12
N HIS A 8 -2.65 -5.07 -3.84
CA HIS A 8 -3.49 -6.03 -3.11
C HIS A 8 -4.75 -5.32 -2.57
N PRO A 9 -5.66 -4.87 -3.45
CA PRO A 9 -6.91 -4.23 -3.03
C PRO A 9 -7.82 -5.19 -2.25
N ASP A 10 -7.66 -6.50 -2.42
CA ASP A 10 -8.30 -7.53 -1.59
C ASP A 10 -7.93 -7.39 -0.11
N LEU A 11 -6.63 -7.30 0.20
CA LEU A 11 -6.13 -7.13 1.56
C LEU A 11 -6.52 -5.76 2.14
N PHE A 12 -6.52 -4.72 1.31
CA PHE A 12 -6.99 -3.38 1.69
C PHE A 12 -8.45 -3.44 2.15
N ILE A 13 -9.34 -4.00 1.33
CA ILE A 13 -10.75 -4.12 1.65
C ILE A 13 -10.95 -5.01 2.89
N ALA A 14 -10.19 -6.10 3.00
CA ALA A 14 -10.31 -7.06 4.07
C ALA A 14 -10.03 -6.49 5.47
N ILE A 15 -9.41 -5.30 5.59
CA ILE A 15 -9.24 -4.60 6.87
C ILE A 15 -10.60 -4.43 7.57
N THR A 16 -11.64 -4.05 6.83
CA THR A 16 -13.00 -3.86 7.36
C THR A 16 -13.68 -5.15 7.83
N ASN A 17 -13.18 -6.33 7.44
CA ASN A 17 -13.73 -7.61 7.89
C ASN A 17 -13.29 -7.97 9.31
N GLY A 18 -12.34 -7.24 9.91
CA GLY A 18 -11.87 -7.53 11.25
C GLY A 18 -12.95 -7.28 12.30
N THR A 19 -13.29 -8.31 13.07
CA THR A 19 -14.39 -8.24 14.06
C THR A 19 -14.00 -7.43 15.29
N THR A 20 -12.72 -7.46 15.68
CA THR A 20 -12.16 -6.71 16.80
C THR A 20 -11.25 -5.59 16.31
N ALA A 21 -11.04 -4.57 17.15
CA ALA A 21 -10.09 -3.49 16.85
C ALA A 21 -8.65 -4.00 16.67
N GLU A 22 -8.30 -5.04 17.42
CA GLU A 22 -7.04 -5.77 17.30
C GLU A 22 -6.87 -6.38 15.90
N ASP A 23 -7.87 -7.17 15.45
CA ASP A 23 -7.84 -7.83 14.16
C ASP A 23 -7.76 -6.80 13.01
N ARG A 24 -8.52 -5.70 13.09
CA ARG A 24 -8.43 -4.62 12.10
C ARG A 24 -7.05 -3.96 12.05
N MET A 25 -6.41 -3.72 13.20
CA MET A 25 -5.04 -3.19 13.24
C MET A 25 -4.04 -4.16 12.61
N ILE A 26 -4.12 -5.45 12.94
CA ILE A 26 -3.24 -6.49 12.39
C ILE A 26 -3.41 -6.58 10.86
N ARG A 27 -4.65 -6.62 10.38
CA ARG A 27 -4.96 -6.63 8.93
C ARG A 27 -4.44 -5.40 8.24
N PHE A 28 -4.52 -4.22 8.87
CA PHE A 28 -3.93 -3.02 8.29
C PHE A 28 -2.40 -3.14 8.18
N VAL A 29 -1.72 -3.65 9.21
CA VAL A 29 -0.27 -3.90 9.16
C VAL A 29 0.10 -4.92 8.07
N GLU A 30 -0.70 -5.97 7.88
CA GLU A 30 -0.51 -6.95 6.81
C GLU A 30 -0.66 -6.32 5.42
N TYR A 31 -1.75 -5.60 5.17
CA TYR A 31 -1.92 -4.85 3.92
C TYR A 31 -0.77 -3.86 3.69
N TYR A 32 -0.39 -3.11 4.72
CA TYR A 32 0.67 -2.13 4.64
C TYR A 32 2.00 -2.77 4.21
N LEU A 33 2.40 -3.88 4.83
CA LEU A 33 3.67 -4.56 4.52
C LEU A 33 3.67 -5.24 3.15
N THR A 34 2.52 -5.69 2.65
CA THR A 34 2.39 -6.27 1.30
C THR A 34 2.35 -5.22 0.19
N SER A 35 2.26 -3.93 0.53
CA SER A 35 2.12 -2.84 -0.47
C SER A 35 3.44 -2.42 -1.13
N PHE A 36 4.61 -2.89 -0.67
CA PHE A 36 5.91 -2.33 -1.09
C PHE A 36 6.64 -3.09 -2.20
N HIS A 37 6.31 -4.36 -2.45
CA HIS A 37 7.09 -5.22 -3.35
C HIS A 37 6.82 -4.95 -4.84
N GLU A 38 5.58 -4.66 -5.23
CA GLU A 38 5.21 -4.48 -6.63
C GLU A 38 5.88 -3.29 -7.29
N GLY A 39 5.98 -2.15 -6.60
CA GLY A 39 6.61 -0.94 -7.12
C GLY A 39 8.11 -1.08 -7.42
N ARG A 40 8.70 -2.26 -7.14
CA ARG A 40 10.16 -2.48 -7.07
C ARG A 40 10.63 -3.79 -7.71
N LYS A 41 9.83 -4.39 -8.60
CA LYS A 41 10.20 -5.62 -9.34
C LYS A 41 11.46 -5.51 -10.21
N GLY A 42 11.93 -4.29 -10.52
CA GLY A 42 13.17 -4.06 -11.24
C GLY A 42 14.39 -3.97 -10.32
N ALA A 43 15.46 -4.70 -10.63
CA ALA A 43 16.73 -4.61 -9.90
C ALA A 43 17.42 -3.23 -10.02
N ILE A 44 17.11 -2.49 -11.10
CA ILE A 44 17.71 -1.19 -11.39
C ILE A 44 16.74 -0.08 -10.95
N ALA A 45 17.20 0.74 -10.02
CA ALA A 45 16.48 1.94 -9.60
C ALA A 45 16.41 2.95 -10.75
N LYS A 46 15.18 3.37 -11.10
CA LYS A 46 14.94 4.46 -12.05
C LYS A 46 14.44 5.68 -11.29
N LYS A 47 14.90 6.87 -11.68
CA LYS A 47 14.34 8.11 -11.18
C LYS A 47 12.89 8.21 -11.67
N PRO A 48 11.91 8.39 -10.78
CA PRO A 48 10.54 8.61 -11.21
C PRO A 48 10.41 9.95 -11.93
N TYR A 49 9.41 10.03 -12.81
CA TYR A 49 8.96 11.31 -13.35
C TYR A 49 8.58 12.27 -12.22
N ASN A 50 8.91 13.55 -12.37
CA ASN A 50 8.53 14.61 -11.44
C ASN A 50 7.28 15.30 -12.00
N PRO A 51 6.09 15.07 -11.43
CA PRO A 51 4.85 15.61 -11.97
C PRO A 51 4.82 17.14 -12.01
N ILE A 52 4.08 17.71 -12.97
CA ILE A 52 3.80 19.15 -13.00
C ILE A 52 2.71 19.50 -11.98
N ILE A 53 2.65 20.76 -11.52
CA ILE A 53 1.61 21.18 -10.58
C ILE A 53 0.21 21.01 -11.19
N GLY A 54 -0.72 20.46 -10.41
CA GLY A 54 -2.08 20.13 -10.83
C GLY A 54 -2.20 18.88 -11.69
N GLU A 55 -1.10 18.16 -11.97
CA GLU A 55 -1.18 16.88 -12.67
C GLU A 55 -1.95 15.87 -11.84
N THR A 56 -2.98 15.27 -12.43
CA THR A 56 -3.81 14.24 -11.78
C THR A 56 -3.59 12.86 -12.40
N PHE A 57 -3.79 11.83 -11.58
CA PHE A 57 -3.77 10.44 -12.01
C PHE A 57 -4.96 9.69 -11.38
N HIS A 58 -5.76 9.05 -12.23
CA HIS A 58 -6.97 8.33 -11.84
C HIS A 58 -6.87 6.87 -12.23
N CYS A 59 -7.16 5.98 -11.29
CA CYS A 59 -7.33 4.56 -11.59
C CYS A 59 -8.34 3.88 -10.66
N SER A 60 -8.69 2.65 -11.01
CA SER A 60 -9.57 1.82 -10.18
C SER A 60 -9.21 0.34 -10.23
N TRP A 61 -9.68 -0.40 -9.23
CA TRP A 61 -9.67 -1.84 -9.18
C TRP A 61 -11.11 -2.31 -8.95
N ARG A 62 -11.48 -3.43 -9.55
CA ARG A 62 -12.71 -4.14 -9.17
C ARG A 62 -12.31 -5.48 -8.61
N MET A 63 -12.86 -5.80 -7.44
CA MET A 63 -12.56 -6.99 -6.68
C MET A 63 -13.81 -7.83 -6.50
N PRO A 64 -13.86 -9.06 -7.01
CA PRO A 64 -14.96 -9.98 -6.71
C PRO A 64 -15.12 -10.14 -5.20
N LYS A 65 -16.36 -10.11 -4.71
CA LYS A 65 -16.64 -10.24 -3.27
C LYS A 65 -16.15 -11.57 -2.70
N SER A 66 -16.17 -12.63 -3.51
CA SER A 66 -15.64 -13.96 -3.18
C SER A 66 -14.13 -13.96 -2.92
N GLU A 67 -13.34 -13.24 -3.71
CA GLU A 67 -11.87 -13.17 -3.53
C GLU A 67 -11.51 -12.43 -2.23
N VAL A 68 -12.23 -11.36 -1.91
CA VAL A 68 -12.07 -10.66 -0.63
C VAL A 68 -12.44 -11.56 0.54
N ALA A 69 -13.48 -12.39 0.42
CA ALA A 69 -13.82 -13.37 1.45
C ALA A 69 -12.75 -14.47 1.57
N SER A 70 -12.21 -14.97 0.47
CA SER A 70 -11.16 -16.00 0.45
C SER A 70 -9.82 -15.50 1.01
N SER A 71 -9.50 -14.22 0.86
CA SER A 71 -8.32 -13.61 1.52
C SER A 71 -8.40 -13.70 3.05
N VAL A 72 -9.62 -13.77 3.62
CA VAL A 72 -9.86 -14.02 5.04
C VAL A 72 -9.53 -15.47 5.42
N ILE A 73 -9.81 -16.43 4.54
CA ILE A 73 -9.73 -17.88 4.81
C ILE A 73 -8.33 -18.46 4.50
N ASN A 74 -7.68 -17.97 3.44
CA ASN A 74 -6.34 -18.41 3.02
C ASN A 74 -5.21 -17.94 3.95
N SER A 75 -5.56 -17.21 5.01
CA SER A 75 -4.69 -17.00 6.18
C SER A 75 -4.36 -18.32 6.92
N SER A 76 -5.03 -19.42 6.59
CA SER A 76 -4.93 -20.71 7.28
C SER A 76 -4.65 -21.93 6.40
N SER A 77 -4.66 -21.87 5.05
CA SER A 77 -4.35 -23.05 4.21
C SER A 77 -4.02 -22.72 2.74
N THR A 78 -3.19 -23.58 2.14
CA THR A 78 -2.62 -23.58 0.78
C THR A 78 -3.60 -23.87 -0.38
N GLN A 79 -3.38 -23.16 -1.50
CA GLN A 79 -3.66 -23.45 -2.94
C GLN A 79 -5.10 -23.32 -3.52
N ALA A 80 -5.24 -22.51 -4.59
CA ALA A 80 -5.38 -22.97 -5.99
C ALA A 80 -5.43 -21.76 -6.97
N ILE A 81 -4.79 -21.90 -8.14
CA ILE A 81 -4.70 -20.90 -9.21
C ILE A 81 -5.91 -21.04 -10.15
N THR A 82 -6.63 -19.94 -10.44
CA THR A 82 -7.53 -19.86 -11.60
C THR A 82 -7.11 -18.73 -12.53
N ASN A 83 -6.81 -19.09 -13.79
CA ASN A 83 -6.57 -18.15 -14.87
C ASN A 83 -7.94 -17.76 -15.47
N HIS A 84 -8.37 -16.51 -15.32
CA HIS A 84 -9.55 -16.00 -16.03
C HIS A 84 -9.16 -14.92 -17.05
N ALA A 85 -9.57 -15.15 -18.30
CA ALA A 85 -9.49 -14.20 -19.41
C ALA A 85 -10.47 -13.00 -19.19
N PRO A 86 -10.26 -11.85 -19.85
CA PRO A 86 -11.13 -10.68 -19.67
C PRO A 86 -12.57 -10.98 -20.11
N PRO A 87 -13.60 -10.65 -19.32
CA PRO A 87 -15.00 -10.79 -19.74
C PRO A 87 -15.37 -9.75 -20.79
N SER A 88 -16.31 -10.09 -21.67
CA SER A 88 -16.90 -9.19 -22.67
C SER A 88 -17.73 -8.06 -22.03
N GLU A 89 -17.89 -6.96 -22.76
CA GLU A 89 -18.61 -5.74 -22.33
C GLU A 89 -20.07 -5.98 -21.90
N GLU A 90 -20.69 -7.08 -22.35
CA GLU A 90 -22.06 -7.44 -22.01
C GLU A 90 -22.18 -8.08 -20.61
N ALA A 91 -21.12 -8.74 -20.11
CA ALA A 91 -21.08 -9.26 -18.73
C ALA A 91 -20.86 -8.15 -17.68
N LEU A 92 -20.28 -7.01 -18.09
CA LEU A 92 -19.93 -5.89 -17.24
C LEU A 92 -21.16 -5.12 -16.70
N ASN A 93 -22.32 -5.21 -17.37
CA ASN A 93 -23.55 -4.50 -16.98
C ASN A 93 -24.45 -5.29 -16.00
N GLN A 94 -24.25 -6.61 -15.83
CA GLN A 94 -24.96 -7.41 -14.81
C GLN A 94 -24.15 -7.59 -13.50
N MET A 95 -22.84 -7.27 -13.50
CA MET A 95 -21.93 -7.44 -12.35
C MET A 95 -21.92 -6.28 -11.33
N GLY A 96 -22.80 -5.27 -11.46
CA GLY A 96 -22.81 -4.10 -10.57
C GLY A 96 -23.00 -4.41 -9.08
N SER A 97 -23.49 -5.61 -8.73
CA SER A 97 -23.79 -6.01 -7.34
C SER A 97 -22.76 -6.94 -6.68
N ASP A 98 -21.83 -7.56 -7.43
CA ASP A 98 -20.99 -8.67 -6.91
C ASP A 98 -19.49 -8.36 -6.84
N CYS A 99 -19.12 -7.09 -6.99
CA CYS A 99 -17.75 -6.62 -6.82
C CYS A 99 -17.69 -5.45 -5.86
N TYR A 100 -16.55 -5.30 -5.19
CA TYR A 100 -16.13 -4.06 -4.56
C TYR A 100 -15.32 -3.24 -5.58
N MET A 101 -15.51 -1.92 -5.60
CA MET A 101 -14.70 -1.02 -6.40
C MET A 101 -13.79 -0.16 -5.53
N VAL A 102 -12.49 -0.25 -5.77
CA VAL A 102 -11.51 0.67 -5.19
C VAL A 102 -11.21 1.75 -6.22
N ARG A 103 -11.46 3.01 -5.88
CA ARG A 103 -11.06 4.16 -6.70
C ARG A 103 -9.82 4.81 -6.10
N PHE A 104 -8.95 5.32 -6.96
CA PHE A 104 -7.74 6.06 -6.55
C PHE A 104 -7.58 7.30 -7.41
N VAL A 105 -7.22 8.39 -6.74
CA VAL A 105 -6.84 9.66 -7.34
C VAL A 105 -5.54 10.12 -6.70
N ALA A 106 -4.61 10.62 -7.51
CA ALA A 106 -3.47 11.38 -7.02
C ALA A 106 -3.40 12.72 -7.75
N GLU A 107 -2.90 13.74 -7.06
CA GLU A 107 -2.66 15.07 -7.60
C GLU A 107 -1.32 15.61 -7.11
N GLN A 108 -0.58 16.27 -7.99
CA GLN A 108 0.59 17.06 -7.60
C GLN A 108 0.16 18.45 -7.10
N VAL A 109 -0.07 18.58 -5.80
CA VAL A 109 -0.63 19.79 -5.17
C VAL A 109 0.40 20.91 -4.95
N SER A 110 1.70 20.62 -5.07
CA SER A 110 2.76 21.64 -5.00
C SER A 110 3.99 21.20 -5.81
N HIS A 111 4.75 22.17 -6.33
CA HIS A 111 5.99 21.92 -7.08
C HIS A 111 7.26 22.35 -6.32
N HIS A 112 7.17 23.35 -5.43
CA HIS A 112 8.30 23.86 -4.65
C HIS A 112 7.91 24.08 -3.17
N PRO A 113 8.07 23.07 -2.28
CA PRO A 113 8.59 21.73 -2.55
C PRO A 113 7.57 20.84 -3.31
N PRO A 114 8.02 19.77 -3.98
CA PRO A 114 7.12 18.85 -4.68
C PRO A 114 6.31 18.02 -3.66
N VAL A 115 5.00 18.23 -3.64
CA VAL A 115 4.05 17.50 -2.78
C VAL A 115 3.02 16.81 -3.66
N SER A 116 2.81 15.52 -3.42
CA SER A 116 1.73 14.75 -4.03
C SER A 116 0.69 14.41 -2.97
N GLY A 117 -0.58 14.73 -3.22
CA GLY A 117 -1.73 14.24 -2.47
C GLY A 117 -2.31 13.00 -3.17
N PHE A 118 -2.85 12.06 -2.40
CA PHE A 118 -3.56 10.92 -2.96
C PHE A 118 -4.71 10.46 -2.05
N TYR A 119 -5.77 10.02 -2.70
CA TYR A 119 -7.00 9.53 -2.11
C TYR A 119 -7.33 8.16 -2.69
N ALA A 120 -7.75 7.22 -1.85
CA ALA A 120 -8.32 5.95 -2.28
C ALA A 120 -9.58 5.64 -1.49
N GLU A 121 -10.58 5.02 -2.11
CA GLU A 121 -11.82 4.65 -1.42
C GLU A 121 -12.41 3.33 -1.91
N CYS A 122 -13.12 2.65 -1.01
CA CYS A 122 -14.12 1.64 -1.35
C CYS A 122 -15.43 2.04 -0.67
N ALA A 123 -16.34 2.63 -1.46
CA ALA A 123 -17.59 3.19 -0.95
C ALA A 123 -18.52 2.11 -0.38
N GLU A 124 -18.55 0.95 -1.01
CA GLU A 124 -19.34 -0.22 -0.61
C GLU A 124 -18.93 -0.77 0.77
N ARG A 125 -17.70 -0.48 1.19
CA ARG A 125 -17.13 -0.85 2.50
C ARG A 125 -16.96 0.33 3.42
N LYS A 126 -17.45 1.50 3.01
CA LYS A 126 -17.35 2.78 3.71
C LYS A 126 -15.96 3.00 4.30
N MET A 127 -14.94 2.85 3.46
CA MET A 127 -13.55 3.07 3.86
C MET A 127 -12.82 3.95 2.86
N CYS A 128 -11.89 4.75 3.35
CA CYS A 128 -11.04 5.58 2.50
C CYS A 128 -9.67 5.82 3.11
N VAL A 129 -8.71 6.18 2.27
CA VAL A 129 -7.37 6.61 2.65
C VAL A 129 -7.13 7.98 2.05
N ASN A 130 -6.71 8.92 2.89
CA ASN A 130 -6.19 10.21 2.47
C ASN A 130 -4.71 10.26 2.83
N ALA A 131 -3.85 10.70 1.93
CA ALA A 131 -2.45 10.86 2.24
C ALA A 131 -1.81 11.97 1.42
N HIS A 132 -0.75 12.55 1.97
CA HIS A 132 0.10 13.46 1.24
C HIS A 132 1.56 13.13 1.53
N VAL A 133 2.42 13.39 0.56
CA VAL A 133 3.84 13.07 0.69
C VAL A 133 4.69 14.02 -0.11
N TRP A 134 5.83 14.36 0.46
CA TRP A 134 6.93 15.02 -0.20
C TRP A 134 8.24 14.40 0.26
N THR A 135 9.33 14.71 -0.43
CA THR A 135 10.61 14.06 -0.17
C THR A 135 11.69 15.05 0.23
N LYS A 136 12.50 14.66 1.21
CA LYS A 136 13.76 15.33 1.53
C LYS A 136 14.91 14.41 1.16
N SER A 137 15.74 14.85 0.22
CA SER A 137 16.90 14.08 -0.25
C SER A 137 18.19 14.53 0.43
N LYS A 138 19.05 13.58 0.78
CA LYS A 138 20.40 13.82 1.32
C LYS A 138 21.41 12.96 0.56
N PHE A 139 22.46 13.60 0.05
CA PHE A 139 23.59 12.89 -0.55
C PHE A 139 24.47 12.28 0.55
N LEU A 140 24.81 11.00 0.41
CA LEU A 140 25.54 10.18 1.40
C LEU A 140 26.76 9.50 0.76
N GLY A 141 27.41 10.16 -0.21
CA GLY A 141 28.52 9.59 -0.97
C GLY A 141 28.03 8.62 -2.05
N MET A 142 28.22 7.32 -1.86
CA MET A 142 27.74 6.29 -2.82
C MET A 142 26.22 6.01 -2.72
N SER A 143 25.47 6.84 -2.00
CA SER A 143 24.04 6.66 -1.79
C SER A 143 23.32 8.00 -1.71
N ILE A 144 22.02 7.99 -2.01
CA ILE A 144 21.10 9.10 -1.72
C ILE A 144 20.06 8.58 -0.73
N GLY A 145 19.96 9.21 0.43
CA GLY A 145 18.90 8.97 1.39
C GLY A 145 17.70 9.87 1.07
N VAL A 146 16.51 9.29 1.02
CA VAL A 146 15.25 9.98 0.74
C VAL A 146 14.30 9.74 1.93
N THR A 147 14.09 10.80 2.69
CA THR A 147 13.06 10.81 3.74
C THR A 147 11.72 11.10 3.10
N MET A 148 10.76 10.19 3.28
CA MET A 148 9.37 10.38 2.88
C MET A 148 8.68 11.16 4.00
N VAL A 149 8.41 12.44 3.78
CA VAL A 149 7.74 13.31 4.75
C VAL A 149 6.27 13.44 4.36
N GLY A 150 5.39 13.19 5.30
CA GLY A 150 3.95 13.19 5.06
C GLY A 150 3.25 12.22 5.99
N GLU A 151 1.95 12.12 5.80
CA GLU A 151 1.06 11.33 6.64
C GLU A 151 -0.06 10.75 5.79
N GLY A 152 -0.45 9.52 6.10
CA GLY A 152 -1.66 8.90 5.61
C GLY A 152 -2.65 8.67 6.74
N ILE A 153 -3.93 8.74 6.41
CA ILE A 153 -5.05 8.48 7.30
C ILE A 153 -5.96 7.49 6.59
N LEU A 154 -6.07 6.28 7.15
CA LEU A 154 -7.08 5.30 6.77
C LEU A 154 -8.29 5.48 7.68
N SER A 155 -9.45 5.79 7.11
CA SER A 155 -10.72 5.91 7.82
C SER A 155 -11.61 4.70 7.54
N LEU A 156 -11.99 3.98 8.60
CA LEU A 156 -12.98 2.90 8.55
C LEU A 156 -14.30 3.45 9.11
N LEU A 157 -15.18 3.93 8.23
CA LEU A 157 -16.32 4.76 8.63
C LEU A 157 -17.39 3.97 9.41
N GLU A 158 -17.58 2.68 9.12
CA GLU A 158 -18.52 1.83 9.88
C GLU A 158 -18.10 1.64 11.34
N HIS A 159 -16.79 1.66 11.60
CA HIS A 159 -16.25 1.55 12.95
C HIS A 159 -16.00 2.93 13.57
N GLY A 160 -16.06 4.01 12.78
CA GLY A 160 -15.63 5.35 13.18
C GLY A 160 -14.19 5.37 13.67
N GLU A 161 -13.30 4.64 13.00
CA GLU A 161 -11.89 4.49 13.35
C GLU A 161 -11.01 5.17 12.31
N GLU A 162 -9.95 5.84 12.79
CA GLU A 162 -8.94 6.47 11.94
C GLU A 162 -7.56 5.95 12.32
N TYR A 163 -6.81 5.51 11.32
CA TYR A 163 -5.47 4.98 11.47
C TYR A 163 -4.51 5.93 10.78
N THR A 164 -3.74 6.66 11.58
CA THR A 164 -2.67 7.54 11.11
C THR A 164 -1.41 6.72 10.88
N PHE A 165 -0.76 6.90 9.73
CA PHE A 165 0.46 6.17 9.37
C PHE A 165 1.46 7.01 8.60
N SER A 166 2.74 6.66 8.72
CA SER A 166 3.84 7.26 7.95
C SER A 166 4.38 6.30 6.88
N LEU A 167 5.21 6.80 5.96
CA LEU A 167 5.90 5.98 4.95
C LEU A 167 7.37 5.71 5.35
N PRO A 168 7.98 4.58 4.93
CA PRO A 168 9.39 4.33 5.20
C PRO A 168 10.28 5.27 4.38
N CYS A 169 11.51 5.50 4.85
CA CYS A 169 12.53 6.15 4.02
C CYS A 169 12.97 5.21 2.89
N ALA A 170 13.46 5.79 1.81
CA ALA A 170 14.08 5.07 0.71
C ALA A 170 15.55 5.48 0.56
N TYR A 171 16.40 4.54 0.16
CA TYR A 171 17.80 4.80 -0.13
C TYR A 171 18.10 4.31 -1.54
N ALA A 172 18.54 5.21 -2.42
CA ALA A 172 19.16 4.82 -3.67
C ALA A 172 20.63 4.50 -3.38
N ARG A 173 20.99 3.22 -3.46
CA ARG A 173 22.34 2.71 -3.21
C ARG A 173 23.10 2.59 -4.52
N SER A 174 24.43 2.58 -4.46
CA SER A 174 25.30 2.33 -5.62
C SER A 174 25.05 3.28 -6.80
N ILE A 175 24.80 4.57 -6.52
CA ILE A 175 24.41 5.57 -7.53
C ILE A 175 25.48 5.87 -8.61
N LEU A 176 26.73 5.45 -8.40
CA LEU A 176 27.83 5.56 -9.36
C LEU A 176 28.07 4.28 -10.17
N THR A 177 27.30 3.21 -9.90
CA THR A 177 27.40 1.92 -10.60
C THR A 177 26.01 1.44 -11.04
N VAL A 178 25.52 0.33 -10.49
CA VAL A 178 24.16 -0.17 -10.75
C VAL A 178 23.27 0.21 -9.57
N PRO A 179 22.43 1.25 -9.71
CA PRO A 179 21.67 1.75 -8.60
C PRO A 179 20.54 0.79 -8.23
N TRP A 180 20.30 0.62 -6.94
CA TRP A 180 19.19 -0.19 -6.42
C TRP A 180 18.52 0.52 -5.25
N VAL A 181 17.25 0.20 -4.97
CA VAL A 181 16.48 0.87 -3.92
C VAL A 181 16.36 -0.02 -2.68
N GLU A 182 16.67 0.57 -1.55
CA GLU A 182 16.49 -0.02 -0.23
C GLU A 182 15.42 0.75 0.54
N LEU A 183 14.60 0.06 1.34
CA LEU A 183 13.71 0.70 2.32
C LEU A 183 14.38 0.71 3.68
N GLY A 184 14.15 1.77 4.45
CA GLY A 184 14.70 1.88 5.78
C GLY A 184 13.91 2.81 6.71
N GLY A 185 14.22 2.72 7.99
CA GLY A 185 13.66 3.59 9.01
C GLY A 185 12.40 3.04 9.67
N LYS A 186 11.90 3.81 10.64
CA LYS A 186 10.75 3.44 11.45
C LYS A 186 9.48 4.04 10.87
N VAL A 187 8.42 3.24 10.84
CA VAL A 187 7.05 3.61 10.52
C VAL A 187 6.20 3.37 11.75
N ASN A 188 5.25 4.27 12.00
CA ASN A 188 4.24 4.06 13.02
C ASN A 188 2.85 4.03 12.37
N VAL A 189 1.97 3.20 12.90
CA VAL A 189 0.53 3.20 12.66
C VAL A 189 -0.16 3.40 14.00
N ASN A 190 -1.13 4.30 14.08
CA ASN A 190 -1.82 4.59 15.34
C ASN A 190 -3.31 4.81 15.13
N CYS A 191 -4.13 4.16 15.95
CA CYS A 191 -5.56 4.45 16.05
C CYS A 191 -5.89 4.96 17.45
N ALA A 192 -6.15 6.27 17.56
CA ALA A 192 -6.39 6.92 18.85
C ALA A 192 -7.64 6.37 19.56
N LYS A 193 -8.71 6.09 18.79
CA LYS A 193 -9.98 5.59 19.33
C LYS A 193 -9.86 4.22 19.99
N THR A 194 -9.10 3.31 19.38
CA THR A 194 -8.99 1.92 19.87
C THR A 194 -7.81 1.73 20.81
N GLY A 195 -6.89 2.70 20.86
CA GLY A 195 -5.68 2.62 21.67
C GLY A 195 -4.62 1.65 21.10
N TYR A 196 -4.85 1.06 19.92
CA TYR A 196 -3.85 0.22 19.27
C TYR A 196 -2.85 1.04 18.47
N SER A 197 -1.58 0.61 18.47
CA SER A 197 -0.55 1.11 17.57
C SER A 197 0.31 -0.02 17.02
N ALA A 198 0.96 0.24 15.90
CA ALA A 198 2.01 -0.61 15.35
C ALA A 198 3.29 0.19 15.14
N SER A 199 4.42 -0.42 15.50
CA SER A 199 5.76 0.13 15.30
C SER A 199 6.53 -0.81 14.37
N ILE A 200 6.78 -0.37 13.14
CA ILE A 200 7.40 -1.17 12.07
C ILE A 200 8.77 -0.56 11.74
N THR A 201 9.79 -1.39 11.57
CA THR A 201 11.14 -0.98 11.21
C THR A 201 11.59 -1.70 9.95
N PHE A 202 11.82 -0.92 8.90
CA PHE A 202 12.52 -1.38 7.70
C PHE A 202 14.02 -1.28 7.96
N HIS A 203 14.71 -2.41 7.91
CA HIS A 203 16.13 -2.49 8.19
C HIS A 203 16.93 -2.28 6.91
N THR A 204 17.85 -1.33 6.92
CA THR A 204 18.88 -1.22 5.89
C THR A 204 19.94 -2.29 6.11
N LYS A 205 20.63 -2.69 5.03
CA LYS A 205 21.71 -3.67 5.04
C LYS A 205 22.74 -3.31 6.12
N PRO A 206 23.03 -4.23 7.06
CA PRO A 206 24.12 -4.05 8.02
C PRO A 206 25.48 -3.96 7.31
N PHE A 207 26.45 -3.32 7.95
CA PHE A 207 27.83 -3.25 7.44
C PHE A 207 28.51 -4.63 7.36
N TYR A 208 28.13 -5.56 8.23
CA TYR A 208 28.69 -6.91 8.32
C TYR A 208 27.61 -7.97 8.17
N GLY A 209 27.64 -8.70 7.05
CA GLY A 209 26.69 -9.78 6.78
C GLY A 209 25.22 -9.35 6.82
N GLY A 210 24.32 -10.33 6.83
CA GLY A 210 22.88 -10.10 6.97
C GLY A 210 22.09 -10.10 5.66
N LYS A 211 20.77 -10.26 5.82
CA LYS A 211 19.80 -10.30 4.73
C LYS A 211 19.37 -8.89 4.33
N LEU A 212 19.13 -8.69 3.03
CA LEU A 212 18.50 -7.48 2.51
C LEU A 212 17.00 -7.46 2.86
N HIS A 213 16.41 -6.26 2.78
CA HIS A 213 14.95 -6.08 2.83
C HIS A 213 14.28 -6.57 4.11
N ARG A 214 15.04 -6.74 5.20
CA ARG A 214 14.49 -7.18 6.47
C ARG A 214 13.52 -6.15 7.03
N VAL A 215 12.40 -6.64 7.56
CA VAL A 215 11.41 -5.84 8.29
C VAL A 215 11.09 -6.52 9.61
N THR A 216 10.86 -5.72 10.64
CA THR A 216 10.33 -6.18 11.93
C THR A 216 9.26 -5.22 12.40
N GLY A 217 8.25 -5.69 13.13
CA GLY A 217 7.27 -4.81 13.74
C GLY A 217 6.55 -5.47 14.90
N GLU A 218 5.87 -4.64 15.68
CA GLU A 218 4.99 -5.08 16.75
C GLU A 218 3.71 -4.28 16.72
N VAL A 219 2.59 -4.96 16.95
CA VAL A 219 1.28 -4.38 17.22
C VAL A 219 1.04 -4.48 18.72
N LYS A 220 0.64 -3.37 19.33
CA LYS A 220 0.38 -3.29 20.76
C LYS A 220 -0.87 -2.50 21.08
N HIS A 221 -1.48 -2.82 22.21
CA HIS A 221 -2.45 -1.96 22.85
C HIS A 221 -1.73 -1.00 23.80
N ASN A 222 -1.83 0.31 23.56
CA ASN A 222 -0.99 1.33 24.19
C ASN A 222 -1.22 1.44 25.69
N ILE A 223 -2.47 1.31 26.14
CA ILE A 223 -2.84 1.48 27.56
C ILE A 223 -2.30 0.32 28.40
N THR A 224 -2.48 -0.91 27.93
CA THR A 224 -2.05 -2.11 28.66
C THR A 224 -0.59 -2.48 28.38
N ASN A 225 0.04 -1.79 27.41
CA ASN A 225 1.36 -2.11 26.88
C ASN A 225 1.51 -3.58 26.44
N THR A 226 0.39 -4.19 26.05
CA THR A 226 0.34 -5.61 25.64
C THR A 226 0.66 -5.71 24.16
N VAL A 227 1.65 -6.51 23.81
CA VAL A 227 1.95 -6.87 22.42
C VAL A 227 1.04 -8.01 22.00
N VAL A 228 0.29 -7.81 20.91
CA VAL A 228 -0.72 -8.74 20.42
C VAL A 228 -0.27 -9.47 19.16
N CYS A 229 0.65 -8.86 18.41
CA CYS A 229 1.25 -9.45 17.22
C CYS A 229 2.68 -8.93 17.03
N ARG A 230 3.59 -9.81 16.63
CA ARG A 230 4.92 -9.47 16.14
C ARG A 230 5.03 -9.90 14.69
N VAL A 231 5.60 -9.05 13.86
CA VAL A 231 5.88 -9.38 12.45
C VAL A 231 7.38 -9.30 12.19
N GLN A 232 7.91 -10.26 11.45
CA GLN A 232 9.29 -10.25 10.99
C GLN A 232 9.41 -10.90 9.61
N GLY A 233 10.50 -10.61 8.90
CA GLY A 233 10.79 -11.25 7.62
C GLY A 233 11.40 -10.29 6.61
N GLU A 234 11.05 -10.46 5.35
CA GLU A 234 11.57 -9.72 4.20
C GLU A 234 10.38 -9.11 3.44
N TRP A 235 10.33 -7.77 3.31
CA TRP A 235 9.16 -7.06 2.76
C TRP A 235 8.91 -7.31 1.25
N ASN A 236 9.80 -8.05 0.60
CA ASN A 236 9.70 -8.47 -0.80
C ASN A 236 9.66 -10.00 -0.97
N SER A 237 9.56 -10.76 0.12
CA SER A 237 9.59 -12.23 0.08
C SER A 237 8.60 -12.82 1.09
N ILE A 238 9.02 -13.22 2.29
CA ILE A 238 8.16 -13.87 3.28
C ILE A 238 8.06 -13.00 4.53
N LEU A 239 6.84 -12.82 5.02
CA LEU A 239 6.54 -12.24 6.34
C LEU A 239 6.00 -13.34 7.26
N GLU A 240 6.41 -13.29 8.52
CA GLU A 240 5.97 -14.15 9.60
C GLU A 240 5.29 -13.29 10.66
N PHE A 241 4.03 -13.59 10.97
CA PHE A 241 3.24 -12.96 12.02
C PHE A 241 3.07 -13.93 13.17
N ALA A 242 3.60 -13.60 14.35
CA ALA A 242 3.43 -14.36 15.58
C ALA A 242 2.40 -13.65 16.48
N TYR A 243 1.34 -14.36 16.84
CA TYR A 243 0.21 -13.83 17.62
C TYR A 243 0.35 -14.16 19.11
N SER A 244 -0.31 -13.38 19.98
CA SER A 244 -0.34 -13.64 21.42
C SER A 244 -0.97 -15.00 21.78
N SER A 245 -1.79 -15.56 20.89
CA SER A 245 -2.36 -16.91 21.02
C SER A 245 -1.33 -18.04 20.89
N GLY A 246 -0.11 -17.73 20.42
CA GLY A 246 0.93 -18.71 20.07
C GLY A 246 0.84 -19.19 18.61
N GLU A 247 -0.19 -18.80 17.87
CA GLU A 247 -0.29 -19.07 16.43
C GLU A 247 0.74 -18.27 15.63
N THR A 248 1.18 -18.83 14.50
CA THR A 248 2.05 -18.14 13.54
C THR A 248 1.47 -18.23 12.13
N LYS A 249 1.37 -17.10 11.45
CA LYS A 249 0.95 -16.98 10.05
C LYS A 249 2.13 -16.59 9.17
N TYR A 250 2.26 -17.23 8.01
CA TYR A 250 3.24 -16.88 6.99
C TYR A 250 2.55 -16.27 5.78
N VAL A 251 3.05 -15.13 5.31
CA VAL A 251 2.59 -14.46 4.09
C VAL A 251 3.74 -14.48 3.08
N ASP A 252 3.59 -15.24 2.01
CA ASP A 252 4.56 -15.34 0.92
C ASP A 252 4.18 -14.35 -0.19
N LEU A 253 4.83 -13.19 -0.21
CA LEU A 253 4.57 -12.10 -1.15
C LEU A 253 4.90 -12.50 -2.59
N THR A 254 5.75 -13.51 -2.80
CA THR A 254 6.09 -14.00 -4.15
C THR A 254 4.96 -14.80 -4.79
N LYS A 255 4.02 -15.27 -3.97
CA LYS A 255 2.84 -16.05 -4.39
C LYS A 255 1.54 -15.25 -4.35
N LEU A 256 1.55 -14.03 -3.82
CA LEU A 256 0.36 -13.19 -3.79
C LEU A 256 -0.03 -12.75 -5.20
N ALA A 257 -1.29 -12.99 -5.55
CA ALA A 257 -1.84 -12.48 -6.80
C ALA A 257 -1.90 -10.95 -6.76
N VAL A 258 -1.55 -10.32 -7.88
CA VAL A 258 -1.52 -8.86 -8.03
C VAL A 258 -2.67 -8.43 -8.91
N THR A 259 -3.51 -7.54 -8.40
CA THR A 259 -4.63 -7.00 -9.17
C THR A 259 -4.16 -5.79 -9.96
N LYS A 260 -4.27 -5.87 -11.29
CA LYS A 260 -3.89 -4.77 -12.18
C LYS A 260 -4.85 -3.59 -12.05
N LYS A 261 -4.29 -2.39 -11.94
CA LYS A 261 -5.04 -1.13 -11.97
C LYS A 261 -5.64 -0.88 -13.36
N ARG A 262 -6.86 -0.35 -13.39
CA ARG A 262 -7.52 0.19 -14.59
C ARG A 262 -7.33 1.70 -14.59
N ALA A 263 -6.44 2.19 -15.45
CA ALA A 263 -6.27 3.62 -15.63
C ALA A 263 -7.51 4.20 -16.33
N ILE A 264 -8.03 5.30 -15.81
CA ILE A 264 -9.08 6.07 -16.51
C ILE A 264 -8.32 7.08 -17.35
N VAL A 265 -8.27 6.84 -18.67
CA VAL A 265 -7.78 7.84 -19.60
C VAL A 265 -8.94 8.80 -19.82
N GLU A 266 -8.92 9.95 -19.15
CA GLU A 266 -9.78 11.06 -19.57
C GLU A 266 -9.33 11.47 -20.97
N LYS A 267 -10.14 11.16 -21.99
CA LYS A 267 -9.98 11.80 -23.29
C LYS A 267 -10.21 13.29 -23.06
N CYS A 268 -9.16 14.08 -23.22
CA CYS A 268 -9.28 15.53 -23.23
C CYS A 268 -9.99 15.95 -24.52
N ASP A 269 -11.32 15.89 -24.54
CA ASP A 269 -12.14 16.42 -25.64
C ASP A 269 -12.27 17.95 -25.61
N ARG A 270 -11.38 18.66 -24.90
CA ARG A 270 -11.37 20.12 -24.80
C ARG A 270 -10.41 20.79 -25.78
N LEU A 271 -10.39 20.39 -27.05
CA LEU A 271 -9.71 21.17 -28.10
C LEU A 271 -10.34 21.08 -29.52
N SER A 272 -11.56 20.56 -29.69
CA SER A 272 -12.19 20.44 -31.03
C SER A 272 -13.40 21.38 -31.29
N GLU A 273 -13.91 22.09 -30.29
CA GLU A 273 -15.04 23.04 -30.48
C GLU A 273 -14.62 24.50 -30.75
N GLY A 274 -13.31 24.83 -30.68
CA GLY A 274 -12.81 26.21 -30.83
C GLY A 274 -12.45 26.66 -32.25
N LEU A 275 -12.45 25.77 -33.26
CA LEU A 275 -11.90 26.06 -34.60
C LEU A 275 -12.89 25.88 -35.77
N ARG A 276 -14.21 25.78 -35.51
CA ARG A 276 -15.23 25.75 -36.58
C ARG A 276 -16.02 27.03 -36.79
N ASN A 277 -15.81 28.06 -35.97
CA ASN A 277 -16.48 29.36 -36.12
C ASN A 277 -15.49 30.52 -36.01
N ARG A 278 -14.56 30.62 -36.98
CA ARG A 278 -13.93 31.89 -37.40
C ARG A 278 -13.59 31.83 -38.87
#